data_AF-A0A2M7MPE7-F1
#
_entry.id   AF-A0A2M7MPE7-F1
#
_cell.length_a   1.000
_cell.length_b   1.000
_cell.length_c   1.000
_cell.angle_alpha   90.00
_cell.angle_beta   90.00
_cell.angle_gamma   90.00
#
_symmetry.space_group_name_H-M   'P 1'
#
loop_
_entity.id
_entity.type
_entity.pdbx_description
1 polymer ?
#
loop_
_entity_poly.entity_id
_entity_poly.type
_entity_poly.pdbx_seq_one_letter_code
_entity_poly.pdbx_strand_id
1 'polypeptide(L)'
;MAKFFYEDSPHEFNLIHNHGTWMVASVGMTGFVLNKQDLIDKALYGTEKDGEGGFIAQLNQLFSPDGYYTEGGYYARYALWPFFLFAESIQNNKPELKIYEVRDQILRKAFYSALQMTYTNGEFMPINDALKEKTFLSAELIYALNFVYDRYGEDKSLLSIARLQNKVSFSKGGIKVAQAITELTSVPKFKWESINFVDGPKGDEGGVSILRWGSDNDLESLLFKYSAHGLSHGHFDKLSFLFYDQGREIIQDYGSARFLNVEQKLGGRYLPENKSFAMQTIAHNTLVVDEKSNFNGKREQSEKFHSDYYFLSADNSDLQITSATDSNAYDGVKMHRTLLMVNDPGFIRPVVIDVFQVNSEKSHQYDLPFYYMGHFLSTSYAYNPFITERKVLGKKNGYQHLWLEAEAKTSGTSAFTWLNGERYYSITANTDSNTQILFTQIGANDPNFNLRNDHGIMFRVTAKNHTFVNIIEPHGDFNPTLEYSFNSYPAFEKIEVVRSDEQYTIVEIFGKNDLHWTFMIANNNADKYATHTVALSDGTKLTWHGPTSINKKKEKEHEKRK
;
A
#
# COMPACT_ATOMS: atom_id res chain seq x y z
N MET A 1 38.50 -5.00 -8.51
CA MET A 1 37.06 -4.80 -8.16
C MET A 1 36.45 -3.64 -8.94
N ALA A 2 36.87 -2.38 -8.77
CA ALA A 2 36.27 -1.26 -9.52
C ALA A 2 36.25 -1.50 -11.05
N LYS A 3 37.37 -1.99 -11.61
CA LYS A 3 37.48 -2.41 -13.01
C LYS A 3 36.40 -3.42 -13.43
N PHE A 4 36.15 -4.43 -12.59
CA PHE A 4 35.13 -5.44 -12.85
C PHE A 4 33.73 -4.82 -12.98
N PHE A 5 33.39 -3.84 -12.13
CA PHE A 5 32.08 -3.19 -12.22
C PHE A 5 31.91 -2.36 -13.50
N TYR A 6 32.83 -1.46 -13.85
CA TYR A 6 32.60 -0.56 -14.99
C TYR A 6 33.06 -1.13 -16.36
N GLU A 7 33.96 -2.12 -16.40
CA GLU A 7 34.51 -2.67 -17.65
C GLU A 7 33.94 -4.07 -17.95
N ASP A 8 33.88 -4.95 -16.95
CA ASP A 8 33.41 -6.33 -17.13
C ASP A 8 31.88 -6.46 -16.94
N SER A 9 31.24 -5.53 -16.22
CA SER A 9 29.79 -5.47 -15.96
C SER A 9 29.12 -4.14 -16.38
N PRO A 10 29.39 -3.60 -17.58
CA PRO A 10 28.94 -2.25 -17.96
C PRO A 10 27.42 -2.11 -18.04
N HIS A 11 26.70 -3.20 -18.35
CA HIS A 11 25.24 -3.22 -18.36
C HIS A 11 24.68 -2.90 -16.96
N GLU A 12 25.09 -3.66 -15.95
CA GLU A 12 24.64 -3.51 -14.57
C GLU A 12 25.11 -2.18 -13.96
N PHE A 13 26.29 -1.71 -14.34
CA PHE A 13 26.83 -0.43 -13.90
C PHE A 13 25.99 0.76 -14.39
N ASN A 14 25.54 0.71 -15.65
CA ASN A 14 24.71 1.77 -16.25
C ASN A 14 23.21 1.57 -15.99
N LEU A 15 22.80 0.44 -15.41
CA LEU A 15 21.40 0.12 -15.15
C LEU A 15 20.77 1.09 -14.15
N ILE A 16 19.65 1.69 -14.52
CA ILE A 16 18.81 2.51 -13.63
C ILE A 16 17.99 1.59 -12.73
N HIS A 17 18.64 1.14 -11.66
CA HIS A 17 18.11 0.16 -10.70
C HIS A 17 18.95 0.22 -9.42
N ASN A 18 18.45 -0.29 -8.29
CA ASN A 18 19.21 -0.32 -7.03
C ASN A 18 20.59 -1.01 -7.17
N HIS A 19 20.72 -1.99 -8.06
CA HIS A 19 22.00 -2.65 -8.38
C HIS A 19 23.03 -1.66 -8.95
N GLY A 20 22.62 -0.83 -9.92
CA GLY A 20 23.45 0.21 -10.49
C GLY A 20 23.85 1.24 -9.42
N THR A 21 22.95 1.58 -8.49
CA THR A 21 23.25 2.53 -7.39
C THR A 21 24.42 2.06 -6.53
N TRP A 22 24.41 0.78 -6.15
CA TRP A 22 25.50 0.19 -5.39
C TRP A 22 26.82 0.17 -6.16
N MET A 23 26.78 -0.17 -7.46
CA MET A 23 27.98 -0.22 -8.29
C MET A 23 28.60 1.16 -8.50
N VAL A 24 27.80 2.17 -8.87
CA VAL A 24 28.31 3.53 -9.11
C VAL A 24 28.82 4.17 -7.82
N ALA A 25 28.12 3.99 -6.69
CA ALA A 25 28.58 4.47 -5.39
C ALA A 25 29.93 3.84 -5.02
N SER A 26 30.08 2.53 -5.21
CA SER A 26 31.33 1.80 -4.92
C SER A 26 32.51 2.31 -5.76
N VAL A 27 32.30 2.47 -7.07
CA VAL A 27 33.35 2.94 -7.99
C VAL A 27 33.69 4.40 -7.74
N GLY A 28 32.68 5.25 -7.51
CA GLY A 28 32.87 6.68 -7.29
C GLY A 28 33.58 6.99 -5.97
N MET A 29 33.18 6.34 -4.87
CA MET A 29 33.87 6.45 -3.58
C MET A 29 35.33 5.98 -3.68
N THR A 30 35.57 4.87 -4.38
CA THR A 30 36.94 4.40 -4.68
C THR A 30 37.72 5.43 -5.49
N GLY A 31 37.08 6.06 -6.47
CA GLY A 31 37.65 7.13 -7.30
C GLY A 31 38.11 8.33 -6.47
N PHE A 32 37.31 8.78 -5.50
CA PHE A 32 37.69 9.84 -4.58
C PHE A 32 38.91 9.46 -3.73
N VAL A 33 38.92 8.27 -3.13
CA VAL A 33 40.05 7.81 -2.28
C VAL A 33 41.36 7.67 -3.07
N LEU A 34 41.29 7.18 -4.31
CA LEU A 34 42.47 6.98 -5.16
C LEU A 34 42.84 8.22 -5.99
N ASN A 35 42.09 9.32 -5.86
CA ASN A 35 42.20 10.51 -6.69
C ASN A 35 42.21 10.19 -8.20
N LYS A 36 41.24 9.38 -8.64
CA LYS A 36 41.09 8.94 -10.03
C LYS A 36 39.85 9.58 -10.66
N GLN A 37 40.05 10.71 -11.35
CA GLN A 37 38.98 11.48 -11.98
C GLN A 37 38.13 10.65 -12.95
N ASP A 38 38.75 9.77 -13.74
CA ASP A 38 38.02 8.90 -14.67
C ASP A 38 36.97 7.99 -13.98
N LEU A 39 37.30 7.46 -12.78
CA LEU A 39 36.35 6.64 -12.01
C LEU A 39 35.21 7.48 -11.43
N ILE A 40 35.53 8.72 -11.01
CA ILE A 40 34.54 9.67 -10.49
C ILE A 40 33.56 10.04 -11.61
N ASP A 41 34.07 10.40 -12.80
CA ASP A 41 33.23 10.76 -13.95
C ASP A 41 32.32 9.60 -14.37
N LYS A 42 32.87 8.37 -14.44
CA LYS A 42 32.09 7.18 -14.79
C LYS A 42 30.98 6.91 -13.76
N ALA A 43 31.29 7.04 -12.48
CA ALA A 43 30.30 6.86 -11.43
C ALA A 43 29.19 7.93 -11.48
N LEU A 44 29.52 9.17 -11.84
CA LEU A 44 28.54 10.25 -11.92
C LEU A 44 27.66 10.17 -13.18
N TYR A 45 28.25 9.81 -14.32
CA TYR A 45 27.65 10.02 -15.65
C TYR A 45 27.61 8.75 -16.54
N GLY A 46 27.91 7.57 -16.01
CA GLY A 46 27.91 6.31 -16.76
C GLY A 46 29.26 5.99 -17.41
N THR A 47 29.42 4.77 -17.92
CA THR A 47 30.71 4.30 -18.49
C THR A 47 31.22 5.19 -19.62
N GLU A 48 30.31 5.70 -20.45
CA GLU A 48 30.58 6.60 -21.58
C GLU A 48 30.54 8.09 -21.20
N LYS A 49 30.16 8.41 -19.95
CA LYS A 49 30.06 9.77 -19.40
C LYS A 49 29.05 10.67 -20.13
N ASP A 50 28.04 10.08 -20.74
CA ASP A 50 26.98 10.75 -21.49
C ASP A 50 25.78 11.15 -20.61
N GLY A 51 25.71 10.66 -19.38
CA GLY A 51 24.62 10.92 -18.45
C GLY A 51 23.40 10.02 -18.63
N GLU A 52 23.46 9.02 -19.52
CA GLU A 52 22.39 8.01 -19.68
C GLU A 52 22.42 6.99 -18.53
N GLY A 53 23.60 6.77 -17.95
CA GLY A 53 23.83 5.98 -16.74
C GLY A 53 24.46 6.81 -15.61
N GLY A 54 24.90 6.12 -14.56
CA GLY A 54 25.58 6.78 -13.43
C GLY A 54 24.64 7.35 -12.38
N PHE A 55 25.24 7.96 -11.36
CA PHE A 55 24.55 8.40 -10.16
C PHE A 55 23.55 9.53 -10.41
N ILE A 56 23.87 10.47 -11.30
CA ILE A 56 22.98 11.60 -11.63
C ILE A 56 21.74 11.10 -12.37
N ALA A 57 21.91 10.18 -13.33
CA ALA A 57 20.78 9.55 -14.02
C ALA A 57 19.84 8.84 -13.04
N GLN A 58 20.40 8.14 -12.05
CA GLN A 58 19.62 7.43 -11.03
C GLN A 58 18.82 8.38 -10.12
N LEU A 59 19.41 9.51 -9.69
CA LEU A 59 18.66 10.55 -8.95
C LEU A 59 17.50 11.14 -9.78
N ASN A 60 17.66 11.19 -11.11
CA ASN A 60 16.66 11.73 -12.02
C ASN A 60 15.54 10.74 -12.37
N GLN A 61 15.80 9.43 -12.29
CA GLN A 61 14.90 8.43 -12.85
C GLN A 61 14.30 7.46 -11.81
N LEU A 62 14.96 7.19 -10.69
CA LEU A 62 14.44 6.25 -9.69
C LEU A 62 13.48 6.86 -8.66
N PHE A 63 13.44 8.19 -8.60
CA PHE A 63 12.57 8.93 -7.69
C PHE A 63 11.60 9.82 -8.45
N SER A 64 10.35 9.82 -7.99
CA SER A 64 9.36 10.81 -8.40
C SER A 64 9.67 12.21 -7.83
N PRO A 65 9.01 13.28 -8.30
CA PRO A 65 9.18 14.63 -7.74
C PRO A 65 8.91 14.73 -6.23
N ASP A 66 8.14 13.81 -5.66
CA ASP A 66 7.84 13.71 -4.22
C ASP A 66 8.87 12.87 -3.46
N GLY A 67 9.86 12.30 -4.15
CA GLY A 67 10.87 11.41 -3.58
C GLY A 67 10.40 9.95 -3.43
N TYR A 68 9.22 9.60 -3.92
CA TYR A 68 8.79 8.19 -3.90
C TYR A 68 9.69 7.36 -4.83
N TYR A 69 10.16 6.24 -4.31
CA TYR A 69 11.01 5.30 -5.04
C TYR A 69 10.13 4.21 -5.66
N THR A 70 10.19 4.06 -6.99
CA THR A 70 9.23 3.25 -7.77
C THR A 70 9.11 1.78 -7.33
N GLU A 71 10.17 1.19 -6.78
CA GLU A 71 10.15 -0.19 -6.28
C GLU A 71 9.44 -0.32 -4.90
N GLY A 72 8.96 0.79 -4.33
CA GLY A 72 8.24 0.85 -3.07
C GLY A 72 9.13 1.16 -1.86
N GLY A 73 8.48 1.35 -0.70
CA GLY A 73 9.18 1.63 0.58
C GLY A 73 10.19 0.55 0.93
N TYR A 74 10.01 -0.68 0.41
CA TYR A 74 10.98 -1.73 0.58
C TYR A 74 12.34 -1.44 -0.06
N TYR A 75 12.39 -1.26 -1.35
CA TYR A 75 13.67 -1.00 -1.97
C TYR A 75 14.16 0.42 -1.77
N ALA A 76 13.26 1.38 -1.52
CA ALA A 76 13.61 2.77 -1.18
C ALA A 76 14.69 2.81 -0.10
N ARG A 77 14.44 2.15 1.02
CA ARG A 77 15.37 2.23 2.15
C ARG A 77 16.71 1.55 1.89
N TYR A 78 16.73 0.49 1.08
CA TYR A 78 17.95 -0.23 0.71
C TYR A 78 18.79 0.62 -0.24
N ALA A 79 18.14 1.28 -1.20
CA ALA A 79 18.76 2.19 -2.15
C ALA A 79 19.23 3.50 -1.50
N LEU A 80 18.53 4.00 -0.47
CA LEU A 80 18.95 5.21 0.25
C LEU A 80 20.38 5.10 0.80
N TRP A 81 20.87 3.91 1.12
CA TRP A 81 22.21 3.74 1.65
C TRP A 81 23.32 4.18 0.68
N PRO A 82 23.47 3.59 -0.52
CA PRO A 82 24.45 4.05 -1.50
C PRO A 82 24.17 5.48 -1.96
N PHE A 83 22.90 5.91 -2.04
CA PHE A 83 22.56 7.30 -2.35
C PHE A 83 23.18 8.28 -1.36
N PHE A 84 22.96 8.10 -0.07
CA PHE A 84 23.48 9.02 0.94
C PHE A 84 24.99 8.91 1.14
N LEU A 85 25.56 7.69 1.14
CA LEU A 85 27.01 7.55 1.30
C LEU A 85 27.80 8.16 0.14
N PHE A 86 27.30 8.00 -1.09
CA PHE A 86 27.97 8.59 -2.23
C PHE A 86 27.71 10.10 -2.30
N ALA A 87 26.50 10.58 -1.97
CA ALA A 87 26.22 12.01 -1.84
C ALA A 87 27.11 12.70 -0.80
N GLU A 88 27.32 12.10 0.39
CA GLU A 88 28.28 12.62 1.37
C GLU A 88 29.71 12.66 0.82
N SER A 89 30.12 11.62 0.10
CA SER A 89 31.45 11.57 -0.52
C SER A 89 31.62 12.68 -1.57
N ILE A 90 30.61 12.91 -2.40
CA ILE A 90 30.58 14.00 -3.38
C ILE A 90 30.61 15.35 -2.66
N GLN A 91 29.76 15.55 -1.65
CA GLN A 91 29.67 16.82 -0.93
C GLN A 91 30.98 17.22 -0.24
N ASN A 92 31.76 16.24 0.24
CA ASN A 92 33.03 16.50 0.91
C ASN A 92 34.21 16.75 -0.03
N ASN A 93 34.12 16.31 -1.30
CA ASN A 93 35.23 16.40 -2.26
C ASN A 93 34.95 17.34 -3.44
N LYS A 94 33.68 17.51 -3.80
CA LYS A 94 33.17 18.31 -4.93
C LYS A 94 31.90 19.09 -4.54
N PRO A 95 31.96 19.99 -3.53
CA PRO A 95 30.80 20.75 -3.07
C PRO A 95 30.18 21.64 -4.16
N GLU A 96 30.94 21.99 -5.21
CA GLU A 96 30.46 22.74 -6.37
C GLU A 96 29.35 22.02 -7.15
N LEU A 97 29.24 20.69 -7.03
CA LEU A 97 28.16 19.91 -7.64
C LEU A 97 26.82 20.06 -6.91
N LYS A 98 26.82 20.65 -5.70
CA LYS A 98 25.62 20.92 -4.90
C LYS A 98 24.68 19.71 -4.82
N ILE A 99 25.24 18.53 -4.55
CA ILE A 99 24.52 17.25 -4.68
C ILE A 99 23.24 17.17 -3.83
N TYR A 100 23.20 17.86 -2.69
CA TYR A 100 22.02 17.96 -1.82
C TYR A 100 20.96 18.97 -2.30
N GLU A 101 21.26 19.83 -3.28
CA GLU A 101 20.30 20.74 -3.91
C GLU A 101 19.65 20.13 -5.16
N VAL A 102 20.20 19.03 -5.71
CA VAL A 102 19.74 18.41 -6.95
C VAL A 102 18.25 18.04 -6.88
N ARG A 103 17.53 18.35 -7.97
CA ARG A 103 16.09 18.06 -8.15
C ARG A 103 15.24 18.47 -6.95
N ASP A 104 15.40 19.73 -6.54
CA ASP A 104 14.68 20.32 -5.41
C ASP A 104 14.84 19.48 -4.13
N GLN A 105 16.09 19.14 -3.82
CA GLN A 105 16.48 18.34 -2.65
C GLN A 105 15.89 16.92 -2.67
N ILE A 106 16.02 16.22 -3.80
CA ILE A 106 15.39 14.90 -3.99
C ILE A 106 15.76 13.87 -2.91
N LEU A 107 16.99 13.92 -2.39
CA LEU A 107 17.41 13.02 -1.29
C LEU A 107 16.66 13.30 0.02
N ARG A 108 16.34 14.58 0.31
CA ARG A 108 15.48 14.94 1.44
C ARG A 108 14.12 14.30 1.27
N LYS A 109 13.50 14.54 0.11
CA LYS A 109 12.16 14.03 -0.22
C LYS A 109 12.11 12.51 -0.16
N ALA A 110 13.13 11.83 -0.71
CA ALA A 110 13.23 10.38 -0.69
C ALA A 110 13.27 9.78 0.71
N PHE A 111 14.01 10.41 1.62
CA PHE A 111 14.05 9.98 3.02
C PHE A 111 12.69 10.17 3.71
N TYR A 112 12.06 11.34 3.59
CA TYR A 112 10.75 11.58 4.21
C TYR A 112 9.65 10.70 3.61
N SER A 113 9.65 10.49 2.30
CA SER A 113 8.72 9.57 1.63
C SER A 113 8.90 8.14 2.16
N ALA A 114 10.14 7.66 2.28
CA ALA A 114 10.42 6.34 2.87
C ALA A 114 9.94 6.22 4.32
N LEU A 115 10.10 7.26 5.16
CA LEU A 115 9.55 7.26 6.52
C LEU A 115 8.02 7.29 6.55
N GLN A 116 7.37 8.04 5.66
CA GLN A 116 5.92 8.07 5.57
C GLN A 116 5.34 6.74 5.03
N MET A 117 6.15 5.91 4.38
CA MET A 117 5.80 4.54 3.97
C MET A 117 5.94 3.51 5.12
N THR A 118 6.24 3.94 6.35
CA THR A 118 6.20 3.07 7.53
C THR A 118 4.91 3.25 8.32
N TYR A 119 4.56 2.23 9.10
CA TYR A 119 3.62 2.39 10.20
C TYR A 119 4.34 2.94 11.46
N THR A 120 3.59 3.28 12.51
CA THR A 120 4.15 3.92 13.74
C THR A 120 5.08 3.00 14.53
N ASN A 121 4.93 1.68 14.37
CA ASN A 121 5.85 0.66 14.89
C ASN A 121 7.18 0.60 14.10
N GLY A 122 7.27 1.31 12.98
CA GLY A 122 8.43 1.45 12.12
C GLY A 122 8.57 0.44 11.01
N GLU A 123 7.69 -0.55 10.92
CA GLU A 123 7.62 -1.48 9.80
C GLU A 123 7.23 -0.75 8.52
N PHE A 124 7.89 -1.09 7.42
CA PHE A 124 7.49 -0.60 6.10
C PHE A 124 6.23 -1.33 5.64
N MET A 125 5.26 -0.59 5.10
CA MET A 125 4.08 -1.18 4.47
C MET A 125 4.51 -2.06 3.28
N PRO A 126 4.24 -3.38 3.30
CA PRO A 126 4.97 -4.36 2.50
C PRO A 126 4.41 -4.54 1.08
N ILE A 127 4.30 -3.44 0.32
CA ILE A 127 3.94 -3.49 -1.11
C ILE A 127 5.14 -3.91 -1.97
N ASN A 128 4.86 -4.53 -3.12
CA ASN A 128 5.87 -5.12 -4.01
C ASN A 128 6.73 -6.16 -3.26
N ASP A 129 7.91 -6.49 -3.77
CA ASP A 129 8.83 -7.37 -3.06
C ASP A 129 9.27 -6.74 -1.72
N ALA A 130 8.69 -7.23 -0.62
CA ALA A 130 8.95 -6.73 0.71
C ALA A 130 9.01 -7.83 1.78
N LEU A 131 10.00 -7.73 2.68
CA LEU A 131 10.03 -8.50 3.93
C LEU A 131 9.45 -7.62 5.04
N LYS A 132 8.47 -8.18 5.77
CA LYS A 132 7.68 -7.47 6.79
C LYS A 132 8.51 -7.06 8.01
N GLU A 133 9.60 -7.78 8.27
CA GLU A 133 10.48 -7.54 9.41
C GLU A 133 11.43 -6.34 9.20
N LYS A 134 11.39 -5.67 8.03
CA LYS A 134 12.22 -4.50 7.75
C LYS A 134 11.55 -3.24 8.27
N THR A 135 12.32 -2.47 9.04
CA THR A 135 11.86 -1.25 9.71
C THR A 135 12.82 -0.07 9.49
N PHE A 136 12.43 1.12 9.95
CA PHE A 136 13.31 2.29 9.99
C PHE A 136 14.52 2.14 10.94
N LEU A 137 14.64 1.02 11.68
CA LEU A 137 15.77 0.73 12.57
C LEU A 137 16.99 0.20 11.82
N SER A 138 16.85 -0.04 10.52
CA SER A 138 17.92 -0.51 9.64
C SER A 138 19.02 0.56 9.46
N ALA A 139 20.26 0.11 9.24
CA ALA A 139 21.44 0.99 9.23
C ALA A 139 21.32 2.10 8.18
N GLU A 140 20.75 1.75 7.04
CA GLU A 140 20.43 2.63 5.92
C GLU A 140 19.69 3.89 6.37
N LEU A 141 18.63 3.73 7.18
CA LEU A 141 17.83 4.84 7.68
C LEU A 141 18.50 5.59 8.81
N ILE A 142 19.33 4.92 9.62
CA ILE A 142 20.12 5.61 10.66
C ILE A 142 21.09 6.60 10.00
N TYR A 143 21.82 6.14 8.98
CA TYR A 143 22.71 7.01 8.20
C TYR A 143 21.93 8.10 7.47
N ALA A 144 20.87 7.74 6.75
CA ALA A 144 20.04 8.70 6.03
C ALA A 144 19.46 9.79 6.97
N LEU A 145 18.88 9.40 8.11
CA LEU A 145 18.34 10.34 9.09
C LEU A 145 19.40 11.32 9.59
N ASN A 146 20.58 10.80 9.94
CA ASN A 146 21.66 11.63 10.47
C ASN A 146 22.18 12.63 9.44
N PHE A 147 22.33 12.22 8.18
CA PHE A 147 22.71 13.14 7.11
C PHE A 147 21.62 14.12 6.75
N VAL A 148 20.36 13.69 6.71
CA VAL A 148 19.22 14.58 6.46
C VAL A 148 19.12 15.64 7.55
N TYR A 149 19.26 15.25 8.82
CA TYR A 149 19.27 16.18 9.94
C TYR A 149 20.38 17.24 9.80
N ASP A 150 21.62 16.84 9.48
CA ASP A 150 22.74 17.80 9.29
C ASP A 150 22.58 18.69 8.06
N ARG A 151 22.11 18.13 6.94
CA ARG A 151 22.12 18.81 5.63
C ARG A 151 20.86 19.64 5.38
N TYR A 152 19.74 19.32 6.02
CA TYR A 152 18.43 19.89 5.71
C TYR A 152 17.75 20.55 6.91
N GLY A 153 18.50 21.35 7.67
CA GLY A 153 17.93 22.30 8.63
C GLY A 153 17.55 21.72 10.01
N GLU A 154 18.08 20.55 10.38
CA GLU A 154 17.99 20.01 11.74
C GLU A 154 16.53 19.85 12.24
N ASP A 155 15.67 19.26 11.42
CA ASP A 155 14.28 18.97 11.79
C ASP A 155 14.22 18.11 13.05
N LYS A 156 13.80 18.75 14.15
CA LYS A 156 13.73 18.15 15.49
C LYS A 156 12.72 17.02 15.59
N SER A 157 11.74 16.93 14.68
CA SER A 157 10.79 15.82 14.67
C SER A 157 11.46 14.48 14.36
N LEU A 158 12.58 14.48 13.61
CA LEU A 158 13.36 13.28 13.32
C LEU A 158 14.02 12.70 14.57
N LEU A 159 14.22 13.51 15.61
CA LEU A 159 14.87 13.05 16.84
C LEU A 159 14.02 12.04 17.61
N SER A 160 12.69 12.02 17.41
CA SER A 160 11.84 10.96 17.99
C SER A 160 12.15 9.61 17.36
N ILE A 161 12.37 9.58 16.05
CA ILE A 161 12.76 8.36 15.31
C ILE A 161 14.19 7.95 15.69
N ALA A 162 15.12 8.91 15.77
CA ALA A 162 16.49 8.64 16.20
C ALA A 162 16.57 8.03 17.61
N ARG A 163 15.70 8.47 18.53
CA ARG A 163 15.56 7.85 19.87
C ARG A 163 15.13 6.39 19.78
N LEU A 164 14.17 6.05 18.91
CA LEU A 164 13.75 4.67 18.67
C LEU A 164 14.85 3.82 18.02
N GLN A 165 15.61 4.40 17.09
CA GLN A 165 16.80 3.76 16.49
C GLN A 165 17.88 3.46 17.53
N ASN A 166 17.97 4.28 18.59
CA ASN A 166 18.90 4.15 19.70
C ASN A 166 20.37 3.99 19.25
N LYS A 167 20.70 4.56 18.09
CA LYS A 167 22.00 4.49 17.42
C LYS A 167 22.16 5.73 16.55
N VAL A 168 23.40 6.15 16.38
CA VAL A 168 23.79 7.17 15.40
C VAL A 168 24.96 6.64 14.57
N SER A 169 25.11 7.17 13.37
CA SER A 169 26.28 6.96 12.51
C SER A 169 27.53 7.62 13.12
N PHE A 170 28.71 7.06 12.88
CA PHE A 170 29.98 7.72 13.20
C PHE A 170 30.33 8.76 12.13
N SER A 171 29.54 9.83 12.09
CA SER A 171 29.66 10.92 11.12
C SER A 171 29.37 12.27 11.80
N LYS A 172 29.65 13.37 11.10
CA LYS A 172 29.24 14.71 11.56
C LYS A 172 27.75 14.77 11.87
N GLY A 173 26.90 14.24 10.99
CA GLY A 173 25.46 14.23 11.19
C GLY A 173 25.03 13.37 12.39
N GLY A 174 25.70 12.24 12.62
CA GLY A 174 25.42 11.42 13.79
C GLY A 174 25.82 12.09 15.10
N ILE A 175 26.96 12.80 15.13
CA ILE A 175 27.36 13.61 16.29
C ILE A 175 26.32 14.70 16.57
N LYS A 176 25.86 15.42 15.54
CA LYS A 176 24.81 16.44 15.69
C LYS A 176 23.51 15.87 16.24
N VAL A 177 23.04 14.74 15.72
CA VAL A 177 21.83 14.08 16.23
C VAL A 177 22.01 13.67 17.69
N ALA A 178 23.16 13.07 18.04
CA ALA A 178 23.45 12.67 19.41
C ALA A 178 23.44 13.87 20.37
N GLN A 179 24.13 14.97 20.00
CA GLN A 179 24.13 16.21 20.77
C GLN A 179 22.71 16.77 20.95
N ALA A 180 21.96 16.91 19.86
CA ALA A 180 20.59 17.44 19.89
C ALA A 180 19.66 16.61 20.79
N ILE A 181 19.77 15.27 20.77
CA ILE A 181 18.98 14.40 21.66
C ILE A 181 19.30 14.65 23.14
N THR A 182 20.58 14.89 23.47
CA THR A 182 21.01 15.13 24.86
C THR A 182 20.62 16.51 25.39
N GLU A 183 20.51 17.51 24.51
CA GLU A 183 20.17 18.89 24.87
C GLU A 183 18.65 19.10 25.01
N LEU A 184 17.83 18.22 24.43
CA LEU A 184 16.38 18.34 24.44
C LEU A 184 15.72 17.70 25.68
N THR A 185 15.07 18.54 26.47
CA THR A 185 14.19 18.13 27.58
C THR A 185 12.92 17.42 27.08
N SER A 186 12.43 17.80 25.89
CA SER A 186 11.32 17.14 25.20
C SER A 186 11.64 17.04 23.70
N VAL A 187 11.27 15.92 23.08
CA VAL A 187 11.52 15.67 21.66
C VAL A 187 10.21 15.75 20.89
N PRO A 188 10.09 16.67 19.92
CA PRO A 188 8.96 16.69 19.01
C PRO A 188 8.79 15.35 18.31
N LYS A 189 7.56 14.89 18.17
CA LYS A 189 7.27 13.64 17.49
C LYS A 189 7.26 13.84 15.98
N PHE A 190 7.84 12.89 15.25
CA PHE A 190 7.56 12.70 13.83
C PHE A 190 6.07 12.46 13.63
N LYS A 191 5.48 13.12 12.65
CA LYS A 191 4.05 13.03 12.36
C LYS A 191 3.86 12.22 11.08
N TRP A 192 3.15 11.11 11.21
CA TRP A 192 2.65 10.39 10.05
C TRP A 192 1.42 11.09 9.50
N GLU A 193 1.42 11.36 8.20
CA GLU A 193 0.39 12.18 7.57
C GLU A 193 -0.36 11.42 6.48
N SER A 194 -1.61 11.83 6.25
CA SER A 194 -2.33 11.43 5.05
C SER A 194 -1.67 12.12 3.86
N ILE A 195 -1.22 11.33 2.91
CA ILE A 195 -0.35 11.81 1.83
C ILE A 195 -0.62 11.04 0.55
N ASN A 196 -0.36 11.69 -0.57
CA ASN A 196 -0.32 11.07 -1.87
C ASN A 196 1.06 11.27 -2.48
N PHE A 197 1.69 10.16 -2.85
CA PHE A 197 2.95 10.15 -3.59
C PHE A 197 2.68 9.82 -5.04
N VAL A 198 3.12 10.67 -5.95
CA VAL A 198 3.15 10.32 -7.39
C VAL A 198 4.29 9.36 -7.70
N ASP A 199 4.14 8.53 -8.73
CA ASP A 199 5.14 7.58 -9.21
C ASP A 199 5.71 7.99 -10.59
N GLY A 200 6.85 7.41 -10.94
CA GLY A 200 7.59 7.71 -12.17
C GLY A 200 8.48 8.95 -12.05
N PRO A 201 9.51 9.09 -12.89
CA PRO A 201 10.48 10.20 -12.83
C PRO A 201 9.84 11.59 -12.84
N LYS A 202 8.73 11.75 -13.57
CA LYS A 202 8.00 13.01 -13.74
C LYS A 202 6.76 13.11 -12.83
N GLY A 203 6.40 12.04 -12.12
CA GLY A 203 5.21 12.02 -11.27
C GLY A 203 3.90 11.85 -12.02
N ASP A 204 3.92 11.21 -13.19
CA ASP A 204 2.80 11.00 -14.08
C ASP A 204 2.43 9.52 -14.30
N GLU A 205 3.04 8.59 -13.55
CA GLU A 205 2.86 7.14 -13.71
C GLU A 205 2.06 6.50 -12.57
N GLY A 206 0.99 7.19 -12.13
CA GLY A 206 0.17 6.75 -11.00
C GLY A 206 0.78 7.14 -9.64
N GLY A 207 0.56 6.34 -8.60
CA GLY A 207 1.03 6.68 -7.26
C GLY A 207 0.62 5.75 -6.12
N VAL A 208 0.88 6.22 -4.90
CA VAL A 208 0.47 5.57 -3.65
C VAL A 208 -0.15 6.63 -2.74
N SER A 209 -1.39 6.41 -2.30
CA SER A 209 -2.00 7.21 -1.24
C SER A 209 -1.92 6.48 0.10
N ILE A 210 -1.73 7.22 1.18
CA ILE A 210 -1.89 6.73 2.55
C ILE A 210 -2.87 7.65 3.25
N LEU A 211 -3.97 7.12 3.76
CA LEU A 211 -4.92 7.85 4.61
C LEU A 211 -4.69 7.43 6.06
N ARG A 212 -4.63 8.38 6.98
CA ARG A 212 -4.29 8.13 8.38
C ARG A 212 -5.26 8.84 9.31
N TRP A 213 -5.62 8.18 10.40
CA TRP A 213 -6.49 8.75 11.42
C TRP A 213 -6.12 8.25 12.82
N GLY A 214 -6.21 9.14 13.82
CA GLY A 214 -5.94 8.81 15.22
C GLY A 214 -4.56 9.25 15.70
N SER A 215 -4.22 8.82 16.91
CA SER A 215 -2.92 9.12 17.55
C SER A 215 -1.86 8.09 17.21
N ASP A 216 -0.57 8.40 17.34
CA ASP A 216 0.52 7.45 17.02
C ASP A 216 0.38 6.06 17.70
N ASN A 217 -0.20 6.03 18.90
CA ASN A 217 -0.37 4.80 19.69
C ASN A 217 -1.53 3.92 19.20
N ASP A 218 -2.44 4.47 18.42
CA ASP A 218 -3.64 3.78 17.91
C ASP A 218 -4.02 4.43 16.57
N LEU A 219 -3.10 4.38 15.62
CA LEU A 219 -3.20 5.08 14.33
C LEU A 219 -3.81 4.13 13.28
N GLU A 220 -4.92 4.48 12.66
CA GLU A 220 -5.33 3.77 11.44
C GLU A 220 -4.52 4.24 10.26
N SER A 221 -4.13 3.32 9.38
CA SER A 221 -3.44 3.65 8.14
C SER A 221 -3.94 2.76 7.00
N LEU A 222 -4.55 3.40 6.01
CA LEU A 222 -5.03 2.77 4.79
C LEU A 222 -4.12 3.17 3.63
N LEU A 223 -3.35 2.24 3.11
CA LEU A 223 -2.53 2.47 1.91
C LEU A 223 -3.29 1.98 0.69
N PHE A 224 -3.34 2.82 -0.34
CA PHE A 224 -3.91 2.51 -1.64
C PHE A 224 -2.83 2.61 -2.71
N LYS A 225 -2.61 1.52 -3.44
CA LYS A 225 -1.57 1.38 -4.45
C LYS A 225 -2.17 1.42 -5.86
N TYR A 226 -1.86 2.48 -6.59
CA TYR A 226 -2.22 2.67 -8.00
C TYR A 226 -0.99 3.08 -8.81
N SER A 227 0.17 2.56 -8.42
CA SER A 227 1.50 2.92 -8.93
C SER A 227 1.79 2.30 -10.31
N ALA A 228 2.94 2.64 -10.88
CA ALA A 228 3.56 1.87 -11.95
C ALA A 228 3.89 0.45 -11.45
N HIS A 229 4.52 -0.37 -12.29
CA HIS A 229 4.79 -1.76 -11.92
C HIS A 229 5.80 -1.88 -10.76
N GLY A 230 6.89 -1.09 -10.76
CA GLY A 230 7.97 -1.20 -9.76
C GLY A 230 9.16 -2.07 -10.20
N LEU A 231 9.52 -2.00 -11.49
CA LEU A 231 10.67 -2.70 -12.09
C LEU A 231 10.64 -4.22 -11.83
N SER A 232 11.79 -4.84 -11.56
CA SER A 232 11.89 -6.30 -11.36
C SER A 232 11.26 -6.81 -10.06
N HIS A 233 10.96 -5.91 -9.14
CA HIS A 233 10.42 -6.18 -7.82
C HIS A 233 8.92 -5.91 -7.71
N GLY A 234 8.31 -5.44 -8.80
CA GLY A 234 6.90 -5.11 -8.91
C GLY A 234 5.97 -6.32 -8.83
N HIS A 235 4.81 -6.13 -8.20
CA HIS A 235 3.74 -7.12 -8.17
C HIS A 235 2.66 -6.84 -9.23
N PHE A 236 1.79 -7.83 -9.48
CA PHE A 236 0.64 -7.71 -10.39
C PHE A 236 -0.61 -7.34 -9.58
N ASP A 237 -0.67 -6.14 -9.03
CA ASP A 237 -1.57 -5.78 -7.94
C ASP A 237 -2.15 -4.36 -8.11
N LYS A 238 -2.53 -4.00 -9.34
CA LYS A 238 -3.11 -2.68 -9.64
C LYS A 238 -4.35 -2.45 -8.77
N LEU A 239 -4.44 -1.23 -8.21
CA LEU A 239 -5.51 -0.80 -7.31
C LEU A 239 -5.62 -1.64 -6.02
N SER A 240 -4.55 -2.30 -5.58
CA SER A 240 -4.51 -3.01 -4.28
C SER A 240 -4.51 -2.03 -3.10
N PHE A 241 -4.93 -2.50 -1.94
CA PHE A 241 -4.85 -1.76 -0.69
C PHE A 241 -4.43 -2.67 0.46
N LEU A 242 -3.97 -2.05 1.55
CA LEU A 242 -3.72 -2.69 2.83
C LEU A 242 -4.19 -1.77 3.96
N PHE A 243 -4.49 -2.34 5.12
CA PHE A 243 -5.05 -1.61 6.24
C PHE A 243 -4.37 -2.02 7.54
N TYR A 244 -3.89 -1.02 8.28
CA TYR A 244 -3.29 -1.15 9.59
C TYR A 244 -4.12 -0.45 10.66
N ASP A 245 -4.13 -1.04 11.84
CA ASP A 245 -4.77 -0.52 13.04
C ASP A 245 -4.10 -1.13 14.28
N GLN A 246 -4.13 -0.43 15.42
CA GLN A 246 -3.56 -0.90 16.70
C GLN A 246 -2.11 -1.43 16.66
N GLY A 247 -1.23 -0.90 15.79
CA GLY A 247 0.12 -1.46 15.68
C GLY A 247 0.25 -2.72 14.84
N ARG A 248 -0.80 -3.12 14.11
CA ARG A 248 -0.89 -4.43 13.44
C ARG A 248 -1.43 -4.27 12.02
N GLU A 249 -1.03 -5.20 11.16
CA GLU A 249 -1.73 -5.44 9.90
C GLU A 249 -3.11 -6.02 10.20
N ILE A 250 -4.15 -5.45 9.58
CA ILE A 250 -5.54 -5.93 9.67
C ILE A 250 -5.92 -6.60 8.35
N ILE A 251 -5.73 -5.88 7.24
CA ILE A 251 -5.77 -6.41 5.88
C ILE A 251 -4.37 -6.30 5.31
N GLN A 252 -3.73 -7.45 5.07
CA GLN A 252 -2.31 -7.51 4.74
C GLN A 252 -2.03 -7.48 3.24
N ASP A 253 -0.81 -7.07 2.89
CA ASP A 253 -0.14 -7.52 1.66
C ASP A 253 0.87 -8.62 2.05
N TYR A 254 1.04 -9.64 1.22
CA TYR A 254 1.93 -10.77 1.54
C TYR A 254 3.40 -10.35 1.55
N GLY A 255 3.79 -9.33 0.76
CA GLY A 255 5.18 -9.02 0.48
C GLY A 255 5.85 -10.18 -0.28
N SER A 256 7.07 -10.56 0.09
CA SER A 256 7.84 -11.58 -0.64
C SER A 256 7.84 -12.96 0.02
N ALA A 257 7.93 -14.00 -0.80
CA ALA A 257 8.31 -15.35 -0.36
C ALA A 257 9.85 -15.47 -0.36
N ARG A 258 10.47 -15.06 0.74
CA ARG A 258 11.93 -15.06 0.94
C ARG A 258 12.28 -15.10 2.42
N PHE A 259 13.32 -15.87 2.75
CA PHE A 259 13.90 -15.90 4.10
C PHE A 259 15.31 -15.32 4.05
N LEU A 260 15.47 -14.05 4.42
CA LEU A 260 16.74 -13.33 4.25
C LEU A 260 17.91 -14.04 4.95
N ASN A 261 18.94 -14.38 4.19
CA ASN A 261 20.18 -15.02 4.65
C ASN A 261 19.99 -16.39 5.35
N VAL A 262 18.84 -17.05 5.16
CA VAL A 262 18.60 -18.41 5.65
C VAL A 262 19.03 -19.41 4.58
N GLU A 263 20.15 -20.08 4.78
CA GLU A 263 20.77 -20.97 3.78
C GLU A 263 19.84 -22.12 3.36
N GLN A 264 19.10 -22.69 4.32
CA GLN A 264 18.15 -23.79 4.11
C GLN A 264 16.98 -23.39 3.19
N LYS A 265 16.74 -22.08 3.01
CA LYS A 265 15.70 -21.52 2.14
C LYS A 265 16.35 -20.90 0.91
N LEU A 266 16.95 -21.75 0.09
CA LEU A 266 17.60 -21.40 -1.18
C LEU A 266 18.70 -20.33 -1.04
N GLY A 267 19.55 -20.43 0.00
CA GLY A 267 20.61 -19.46 0.22
C GLY A 267 20.11 -18.06 0.61
N GLY A 268 18.85 -17.95 1.05
CA GLY A 268 18.18 -16.69 1.38
C GLY A 268 17.79 -15.81 0.19
N ARG A 269 17.73 -16.40 -1.00
CA ARG A 269 17.22 -15.77 -2.23
C ARG A 269 15.68 -15.76 -2.23
N TYR A 270 15.10 -15.05 -3.19
CA TYR A 270 13.69 -15.20 -3.53
C TYR A 270 13.38 -16.66 -3.89
N LEU A 271 12.33 -17.19 -3.29
CA LEU A 271 11.88 -18.56 -3.52
C LEU A 271 11.05 -18.63 -4.82
N PRO A 272 10.89 -19.82 -5.43
CA PRO A 272 10.00 -20.00 -6.57
C PRO A 272 8.57 -19.48 -6.32
N GLU A 273 8.10 -19.62 -5.07
CA GLU A 273 6.78 -19.17 -4.63
C GLU A 273 6.63 -17.64 -4.64
N ASN A 274 7.73 -16.88 -4.71
CA ASN A 274 7.65 -15.44 -4.90
C ASN A 274 6.97 -15.12 -6.24
N LYS A 275 7.42 -15.81 -7.29
CA LYS A 275 6.85 -15.67 -8.62
C LYS A 275 5.51 -16.38 -8.75
N SER A 276 5.38 -17.61 -8.21
CA SER A 276 4.17 -18.41 -8.44
C SER A 276 2.99 -18.04 -7.54
N PHE A 277 3.22 -17.33 -6.44
CA PHE A 277 2.19 -16.85 -5.51
C PHE A 277 2.34 -15.36 -5.20
N ALA A 278 3.40 -14.94 -4.51
CA ALA A 278 3.48 -13.63 -3.85
C ALA A 278 3.28 -12.43 -4.81
N MET A 279 3.79 -12.53 -6.04
CA MET A 279 3.63 -11.49 -7.07
C MET A 279 2.27 -11.55 -7.81
N GLN A 280 1.50 -12.64 -7.69
CA GLN A 280 0.28 -12.87 -8.47
C GLN A 280 -0.90 -12.06 -7.91
N THR A 281 -1.81 -11.61 -8.77
CA THR A 281 -2.92 -10.73 -8.36
C THR A 281 -3.80 -11.34 -7.29
N ILE A 282 -4.03 -12.66 -7.36
CA ILE A 282 -4.83 -13.37 -6.35
C ILE A 282 -4.24 -13.29 -4.94
N ALA A 283 -2.93 -13.02 -4.77
CA ALA A 283 -2.29 -12.85 -3.47
C ALA A 283 -2.48 -11.43 -2.86
N HIS A 284 -3.24 -10.55 -3.52
CA HIS A 284 -3.41 -9.14 -3.15
C HIS A 284 -4.89 -8.78 -3.03
N ASN A 285 -5.21 -7.74 -2.27
CA ASN A 285 -6.59 -7.30 -2.02
C ASN A 285 -7.16 -6.49 -3.19
N THR A 286 -7.14 -7.02 -4.42
CA THR A 286 -7.62 -6.35 -5.64
C THR A 286 -8.33 -7.32 -6.59
N LEU A 287 -8.90 -6.80 -7.67
CA LEU A 287 -9.70 -7.55 -8.62
C LEU A 287 -8.86 -8.55 -9.45
N VAL A 288 -9.28 -9.80 -9.43
CA VAL A 288 -8.82 -10.85 -10.35
C VAL A 288 -9.90 -11.15 -11.39
N VAL A 289 -9.52 -11.17 -12.66
CA VAL A 289 -10.44 -11.46 -13.77
C VAL A 289 -10.08 -12.81 -14.39
N ASP A 290 -11.06 -13.71 -14.49
CA ASP A 290 -10.93 -15.05 -15.08
C ASP A 290 -9.76 -15.88 -14.53
N GLU A 291 -9.47 -15.74 -13.22
CA GLU A 291 -8.34 -16.36 -12.52
C GLU A 291 -6.97 -16.07 -13.19
N LYS A 292 -6.82 -14.88 -13.77
CA LYS A 292 -5.57 -14.40 -14.36
C LYS A 292 -5.04 -13.22 -13.57
N SER A 293 -3.72 -13.17 -13.41
CA SER A 293 -3.09 -11.97 -12.88
C SER A 293 -3.18 -10.81 -13.87
N ASN A 294 -3.12 -9.57 -13.36
CA ASN A 294 -2.99 -8.36 -14.16
C ASN A 294 -1.89 -8.57 -15.23
N PHE A 295 -2.14 -8.09 -16.44
CA PHE A 295 -1.24 -8.22 -17.59
C PHE A 295 -0.83 -9.68 -17.90
N ASN A 296 -1.67 -10.65 -17.52
CA ASN A 296 -1.38 -12.09 -17.59
C ASN A 296 -0.09 -12.51 -16.85
N GLY A 297 0.32 -11.75 -15.82
CA GLY A 297 1.57 -12.00 -15.09
C GLY A 297 2.83 -11.73 -15.92
N LYS A 298 2.75 -10.86 -16.93
CA LYS A 298 3.88 -10.48 -17.79
C LYS A 298 4.41 -9.10 -17.40
N ARG A 299 5.59 -9.07 -16.74
CA ARG A 299 6.28 -7.84 -16.32
C ARG A 299 6.42 -6.82 -17.46
N GLU A 300 6.96 -7.25 -18.59
CA GLU A 300 7.21 -6.36 -19.75
C GLU A 300 5.94 -5.68 -20.28
N GLN A 301 4.76 -6.28 -20.09
CA GLN A 301 3.49 -5.63 -20.44
C GLN A 301 3.04 -4.70 -19.32
N SER A 302 3.14 -5.14 -18.06
CA SER A 302 2.82 -4.31 -16.89
C SER A 302 3.66 -3.03 -16.81
N GLU A 303 4.94 -3.07 -17.20
CA GLU A 303 5.84 -1.91 -17.21
C GLU A 303 5.47 -0.84 -18.26
N LYS A 304 4.61 -1.17 -19.23
CA LYS A 304 4.14 -0.21 -20.24
C LYS A 304 2.96 0.63 -19.77
N PHE A 305 2.36 0.29 -18.63
CA PHE A 305 1.12 0.89 -18.15
C PHE A 305 1.18 1.17 -16.64
N HIS A 306 0.43 2.17 -16.25
CA HIS A 306 0.14 2.49 -14.86
C HIS A 306 -1.37 2.62 -14.68
N SER A 307 -1.80 2.68 -13.42
CA SER A 307 -3.15 3.09 -13.09
C SER A 307 -3.21 4.61 -13.07
N ASP A 308 -4.39 5.17 -13.32
CA ASP A 308 -4.60 6.62 -13.42
C ASP A 308 -5.15 7.17 -12.10
N TYR A 309 -4.51 8.23 -11.61
CA TYR A 309 -5.04 8.99 -10.48
C TYR A 309 -6.40 9.60 -10.85
N TYR A 310 -7.40 9.43 -9.97
CA TYR A 310 -8.71 10.06 -10.14
C TYR A 310 -8.86 11.28 -9.22
N PHE A 311 -8.83 11.09 -7.90
CA PHE A 311 -8.70 12.19 -6.93
C PHE A 311 -8.30 11.69 -5.53
N LEU A 312 -7.84 12.62 -4.70
CA LEU A 312 -7.63 12.49 -3.26
C LEU A 312 -8.32 13.66 -2.55
N SER A 313 -8.98 13.38 -1.43
CA SER A 313 -9.47 14.38 -0.48
C SER A 313 -9.08 13.93 0.93
N ALA A 314 -8.16 14.63 1.58
CA ALA A 314 -7.71 14.31 2.94
C ALA A 314 -7.67 15.53 3.89
N ASP A 315 -8.18 16.68 3.43
CA ASP A 315 -8.19 17.93 4.22
C ASP A 315 -9.14 17.85 5.43
N ASN A 316 -10.17 17.01 5.34
CA ASN A 316 -11.07 16.70 6.44
C ASN A 316 -10.67 15.36 7.08
N SER A 317 -10.20 15.39 8.32
CA SER A 317 -9.84 14.16 9.03
C SER A 317 -11.00 13.19 9.21
N ASP A 318 -12.24 13.68 9.26
CA ASP A 318 -13.42 12.83 9.47
C ASP A 318 -13.90 12.12 8.20
N LEU A 319 -13.43 12.57 7.04
CA LEU A 319 -13.76 11.97 5.74
C LEU A 319 -12.57 12.11 4.80
N GLN A 320 -11.83 11.03 4.68
CA GLN A 320 -10.69 10.94 3.77
C GLN A 320 -11.00 9.97 2.65
N ILE A 321 -10.63 10.33 1.42
CA ILE A 321 -11.02 9.59 0.22
C ILE A 321 -9.84 9.56 -0.75
N THR A 322 -9.60 8.41 -1.36
CA THR A 322 -8.68 8.25 -2.48
C THR A 322 -9.33 7.41 -3.57
N SER A 323 -9.06 7.73 -4.84
CA SER A 323 -9.68 7.07 -5.98
C SER A 323 -8.73 7.01 -7.17
N ALA A 324 -8.75 5.90 -7.89
CA ALA A 324 -7.96 5.66 -9.09
C ALA A 324 -8.66 4.68 -10.04
N THR A 325 -8.28 4.74 -11.31
CA THR A 325 -8.82 3.88 -12.38
C THR A 325 -7.73 3.06 -13.05
N ASP A 326 -8.09 1.93 -13.63
CA ASP A 326 -7.21 1.15 -14.49
C ASP A 326 -8.03 0.56 -15.65
N SER A 327 -7.50 0.65 -16.87
CA SER A 327 -8.15 0.12 -18.08
C SER A 327 -7.22 -0.78 -18.90
N ASN A 328 -6.05 -1.12 -18.34
CA ASN A 328 -4.97 -1.80 -19.06
C ASN A 328 -4.61 -3.16 -18.44
N ALA A 329 -4.94 -3.39 -17.15
CA ALA A 329 -4.62 -4.63 -16.45
C ALA A 329 -5.24 -5.88 -17.09
N TYR A 330 -6.42 -5.73 -17.72
CA TYR A 330 -7.11 -6.79 -18.45
C TYR A 330 -7.76 -6.23 -19.72
N ASP A 331 -7.65 -6.97 -20.82
CA ASP A 331 -8.22 -6.56 -22.11
C ASP A 331 -9.75 -6.37 -22.01
N GLY A 332 -10.21 -5.14 -22.23
CA GLY A 332 -11.64 -4.80 -22.28
C GLY A 332 -12.34 -4.71 -20.92
N VAL A 333 -11.60 -4.70 -19.81
CA VAL A 333 -12.16 -4.50 -18.47
C VAL A 333 -11.65 -3.17 -17.90
N LYS A 334 -12.58 -2.30 -17.54
CA LYS A 334 -12.29 -1.04 -16.83
C LYS A 334 -12.55 -1.23 -15.35
N MET A 335 -11.64 -0.73 -14.54
CA MET A 335 -11.61 -0.82 -13.09
C MET A 335 -11.61 0.60 -12.52
N HIS A 336 -12.49 0.89 -11.57
CA HIS A 336 -12.52 2.16 -10.84
C HIS A 336 -12.71 1.86 -9.35
N ARG A 337 -11.69 2.15 -8.55
CA ARG A 337 -11.73 1.89 -7.11
C ARG A 337 -11.66 3.19 -6.33
N THR A 338 -12.57 3.34 -5.38
CA THR A 338 -12.62 4.47 -4.44
C THR A 338 -12.63 3.92 -3.03
N LEU A 339 -11.65 4.34 -2.23
CA LEU A 339 -11.51 3.98 -0.83
C LEU A 339 -11.78 5.20 0.05
N LEU A 340 -12.55 5.00 1.11
CA LEU A 340 -12.89 6.03 2.08
C LEU A 340 -12.51 5.60 3.48
N MET A 341 -12.04 6.52 4.28
CA MET A 341 -11.95 6.40 5.73
C MET A 341 -12.94 7.38 6.35
N VAL A 342 -13.99 6.86 6.98
CA VAL A 342 -15.13 7.64 7.49
C VAL A 342 -15.12 7.57 9.01
N ASN A 343 -14.73 8.67 9.66
CA ASN A 343 -14.94 8.84 11.08
C ASN A 343 -16.40 9.23 11.33
N ASP A 344 -17.04 8.58 12.30
CA ASP A 344 -18.37 8.96 12.75
C ASP A 344 -18.48 8.82 14.26
N PRO A 345 -19.10 9.77 14.98
CA PRO A 345 -19.29 9.68 16.43
C PRO A 345 -20.06 8.43 16.89
N GLY A 346 -20.81 7.77 16.01
CA GLY A 346 -21.49 6.51 16.29
C GLY A 346 -20.54 5.29 16.39
N PHE A 347 -19.28 5.43 15.99
CA PHE A 347 -18.29 4.37 16.01
C PHE A 347 -17.13 4.70 16.94
N ILE A 348 -16.49 3.65 17.46
CA ILE A 348 -15.28 3.80 18.29
C ILE A 348 -14.08 4.25 17.46
N ARG A 349 -14.11 4.02 16.15
CA ARG A 349 -13.03 4.14 15.19
C ARG A 349 -13.60 4.39 13.78
N PRO A 350 -12.85 5.06 12.89
CA PRO A 350 -13.26 5.17 11.49
C PRO A 350 -13.46 3.81 10.84
N VAL A 351 -14.39 3.77 9.88
CA VAL A 351 -14.57 2.60 9.01
C VAL A 351 -13.97 2.84 7.64
N VAL A 352 -13.50 1.78 7.00
CA VAL A 352 -13.06 1.83 5.62
C VAL A 352 -14.19 1.38 4.71
N ILE A 353 -14.58 2.22 3.75
CA ILE A 353 -15.53 1.85 2.69
C ILE A 353 -14.77 1.68 1.39
N ASP A 354 -14.91 0.52 0.76
CA ASP A 354 -14.32 0.16 -0.51
C ASP A 354 -15.41 0.04 -1.57
N VAL A 355 -15.42 0.94 -2.55
CA VAL A 355 -16.30 0.89 -3.73
C VAL A 355 -15.45 0.59 -4.96
N PHE A 356 -15.60 -0.62 -5.49
CA PHE A 356 -14.84 -1.11 -6.64
C PHE A 356 -15.78 -1.42 -7.81
N GLN A 357 -15.89 -0.48 -8.74
CA GLN A 357 -16.66 -0.64 -9.97
C GLN A 357 -15.82 -1.33 -11.05
N VAL A 358 -16.45 -2.26 -11.76
CA VAL A 358 -15.88 -2.99 -12.89
C VAL A 358 -16.85 -2.93 -14.05
N ASN A 359 -16.34 -2.58 -15.24
CA ASN A 359 -17.14 -2.51 -16.47
C ASN A 359 -16.48 -3.29 -17.61
N SER A 360 -17.28 -4.09 -18.32
CA SER A 360 -16.86 -4.84 -19.51
C SER A 360 -18.03 -5.07 -20.46
N GLU A 361 -17.74 -5.16 -21.75
CA GLU A 361 -18.72 -5.56 -22.77
C GLU A 361 -19.05 -7.06 -22.72
N LYS A 362 -18.14 -7.85 -22.13
CA LYS A 362 -18.24 -9.32 -22.03
C LYS A 362 -18.41 -9.74 -20.58
N SER A 363 -19.04 -10.90 -20.39
CA SER A 363 -19.16 -11.48 -19.06
C SER A 363 -17.83 -12.12 -18.67
N HIS A 364 -17.40 -11.87 -17.44
CA HIS A 364 -16.19 -12.45 -16.85
C HIS A 364 -16.48 -13.00 -15.45
N GLN A 365 -15.59 -13.85 -14.95
CA GLN A 365 -15.52 -14.15 -13.52
C GLN A 365 -14.67 -13.07 -12.84
N TYR A 366 -15.22 -12.45 -11.81
CA TYR A 366 -14.55 -11.45 -10.98
C TYR A 366 -14.36 -12.00 -9.58
N ASP A 367 -13.13 -12.00 -9.09
CA ASP A 367 -12.77 -12.37 -7.73
C ASP A 367 -12.17 -11.16 -7.01
N LEU A 368 -12.69 -10.86 -5.81
CA LEU A 368 -12.13 -9.84 -4.93
C LEU A 368 -11.79 -10.47 -3.57
N PRO A 369 -10.51 -10.80 -3.32
CA PRO A 369 -10.05 -11.35 -2.05
C PRO A 369 -9.71 -10.26 -1.03
N PHE A 370 -9.78 -10.62 0.24
CA PHE A 370 -9.34 -9.86 1.40
C PHE A 370 -8.54 -10.79 2.31
N TYR A 371 -7.23 -10.54 2.43
CA TYR A 371 -6.33 -11.30 3.31
C TYR A 371 -6.29 -10.66 4.68
N TYR A 372 -7.03 -11.23 5.62
CA TYR A 372 -7.15 -10.69 6.97
C TYR A 372 -6.16 -11.36 7.93
N MET A 373 -5.67 -10.57 8.88
CA MET A 373 -4.89 -11.08 10.00
C MET A 373 -5.76 -11.17 11.25
N GLY A 374 -5.73 -12.32 11.91
CA GLY A 374 -6.47 -12.57 13.15
C GLY A 374 -7.21 -13.90 13.14
N HIS A 375 -8.17 -14.05 14.06
CA HIS A 375 -8.92 -15.28 14.26
C HIS A 375 -10.37 -15.11 13.84
N PHE A 376 -10.84 -15.98 12.93
CA PHE A 376 -12.25 -16.04 12.53
C PHE A 376 -13.17 -16.21 13.75
N LEU A 377 -14.31 -15.51 13.75
CA LEU A 377 -15.32 -15.63 14.80
C LEU A 377 -16.68 -16.08 14.27
N SER A 378 -17.26 -15.31 13.34
CA SER A 378 -18.65 -15.52 12.93
C SER A 378 -18.96 -14.94 11.56
N THR A 379 -20.13 -15.31 11.05
CA THR A 379 -20.71 -14.77 9.83
C THR A 379 -22.20 -14.50 10.02
N SER A 380 -22.78 -13.62 9.22
CA SER A 380 -24.24 -13.40 9.16
C SER A 380 -24.99 -14.44 8.31
N TYR A 381 -24.29 -15.44 7.77
CA TYR A 381 -24.80 -16.40 6.79
C TYR A 381 -24.29 -17.82 7.09
N ALA A 382 -24.98 -18.83 6.57
CA ALA A 382 -24.48 -20.21 6.67
C ALA A 382 -23.39 -20.47 5.62
N TYR A 383 -22.41 -21.28 5.98
CA TYR A 383 -21.33 -21.71 5.09
C TYR A 383 -21.08 -23.22 5.22
N ASN A 384 -20.46 -23.81 4.21
CA ASN A 384 -20.11 -25.22 4.15
C ASN A 384 -18.60 -25.39 4.34
N PRO A 385 -18.11 -25.76 5.54
CA PRO A 385 -16.68 -25.97 5.78
C PRO A 385 -16.20 -27.33 5.27
N PHE A 386 -15.02 -27.36 4.67
CA PHE A 386 -14.31 -28.55 4.22
C PHE A 386 -13.48 -29.14 5.36
N ILE A 387 -14.14 -29.86 6.27
CA ILE A 387 -13.54 -30.34 7.54
C ILE A 387 -12.69 -31.61 7.43
N THR A 388 -12.82 -32.40 6.36
CA THR A 388 -12.08 -33.66 6.18
C THR A 388 -10.99 -33.57 5.11
N GLU A 389 -11.25 -32.87 4.01
CA GLU A 389 -10.34 -32.72 2.89
C GLU A 389 -10.53 -31.33 2.27
N ARG A 390 -9.44 -30.57 2.15
CA ARG A 390 -9.42 -29.25 1.51
C ARG A 390 -8.95 -29.40 0.07
N LYS A 391 -9.67 -28.75 -0.85
CA LYS A 391 -9.31 -28.75 -2.28
C LYS A 391 -8.42 -27.56 -2.58
N VAL A 392 -7.52 -27.73 -3.56
CA VAL A 392 -6.82 -26.58 -4.16
C VAL A 392 -7.84 -25.72 -4.88
N LEU A 393 -7.81 -24.41 -4.66
CA LEU A 393 -8.81 -23.46 -5.16
C LEU A 393 -8.81 -23.38 -6.70
N GLY A 394 -7.63 -23.40 -7.32
CA GLY A 394 -7.49 -23.37 -8.77
C GLY A 394 -6.15 -23.95 -9.23
N LYS A 395 -5.82 -23.77 -10.51
CA LYS A 395 -4.72 -24.53 -11.15
C LYS A 395 -3.47 -23.72 -11.49
N LYS A 396 -3.54 -22.39 -11.52
CA LYS A 396 -2.46 -21.51 -11.98
C LYS A 396 -2.61 -20.08 -11.42
N ASN A 397 -1.63 -19.22 -11.71
CA ASN A 397 -1.66 -17.79 -11.39
C ASN A 397 -1.88 -17.48 -9.91
N GLY A 398 -1.32 -18.30 -9.02
CA GLY A 398 -1.42 -18.16 -7.57
C GLY A 398 -2.54 -18.99 -6.95
N TYR A 399 -3.62 -19.28 -7.68
CA TYR A 399 -4.75 -20.08 -7.16
C TYR A 399 -4.34 -21.50 -6.79
N GLN A 400 -3.28 -22.03 -7.41
CA GLN A 400 -2.72 -23.33 -7.06
C GLN A 400 -2.09 -23.35 -5.65
N HIS A 401 -1.89 -22.20 -5.02
CA HIS A 401 -1.33 -22.06 -3.68
C HIS A 401 -2.38 -21.79 -2.59
N LEU A 402 -3.66 -21.82 -2.94
CA LEU A 402 -4.76 -21.60 -2.01
C LEU A 402 -5.53 -22.90 -1.76
N TRP A 403 -5.73 -23.24 -0.49
CA TRP A 403 -6.72 -24.21 -0.05
C TRP A 403 -8.09 -23.54 0.05
N LEU A 404 -9.13 -24.22 -0.42
CA LEU A 404 -10.52 -23.84 -0.17
C LEU A 404 -10.95 -24.46 1.17
N GLU A 405 -11.17 -23.62 2.18
CA GLU A 405 -11.53 -24.03 3.55
C GLU A 405 -13.04 -24.12 3.76
N ALA A 406 -13.80 -23.22 3.13
CA ALA A 406 -15.24 -23.23 3.15
C ALA A 406 -15.81 -22.45 1.95
N GLU A 407 -17.07 -22.71 1.63
CA GLU A 407 -17.82 -21.93 0.63
C GLU A 407 -19.21 -21.57 1.14
N ALA A 408 -19.73 -20.44 0.68
CA ALA A 408 -21.06 -19.98 1.01
C ALA A 408 -21.74 -19.25 -0.14
N LYS A 409 -23.07 -19.14 -0.03
CA LYS A 409 -23.92 -18.24 -0.81
C LYS A 409 -24.95 -17.64 0.12
N THR A 410 -25.33 -16.41 -0.14
CA THR A 410 -26.35 -15.67 0.61
C THR A 410 -27.26 -14.94 -0.37
N SER A 411 -28.49 -14.61 0.00
CA SER A 411 -29.40 -13.84 -0.86
C SER A 411 -29.35 -12.34 -0.62
N GLY A 412 -28.52 -11.86 0.30
CA GLY A 412 -28.33 -10.45 0.60
C GLY A 412 -27.01 -10.22 1.33
N THR A 413 -26.81 -8.98 1.80
CA THR A 413 -25.58 -8.50 2.44
C THR A 413 -24.98 -9.51 3.42
N SER A 414 -23.69 -9.78 3.26
CA SER A 414 -22.92 -10.68 4.12
C SER A 414 -22.04 -9.88 5.08
N ALA A 415 -21.92 -10.34 6.32
CA ALA A 415 -20.92 -9.88 7.26
C ALA A 415 -20.03 -11.05 7.69
N PHE A 416 -18.72 -10.83 7.71
CA PHE A 416 -17.70 -11.76 8.20
C PHE A 416 -16.89 -11.07 9.29
N THR A 417 -16.80 -11.67 10.48
CA THR A 417 -16.18 -11.06 11.67
C THR A 417 -14.99 -11.88 12.15
N TRP A 418 -13.90 -11.21 12.51
CA TRP A 418 -12.71 -11.80 13.12
C TRP A 418 -12.19 -10.92 14.27
N LEU A 419 -11.31 -11.48 15.11
CA LEU A 419 -10.61 -10.77 16.19
C LEU A 419 -9.13 -10.63 15.85
N ASN A 420 -8.55 -9.45 16.04
CA ASN A 420 -7.11 -9.24 15.97
C ASN A 420 -6.64 -8.30 17.07
N GLY A 421 -5.76 -8.78 17.94
CA GLY A 421 -5.38 -8.06 19.16
C GLY A 421 -6.58 -7.83 20.07
N GLU A 422 -6.82 -6.57 20.38
CA GLU A 422 -7.83 -6.10 21.34
C GLU A 422 -9.12 -5.60 20.67
N ARG A 423 -9.26 -5.75 19.34
CA ARG A 423 -10.41 -5.23 18.58
C ARG A 423 -10.98 -6.27 17.62
N TYR A 424 -12.29 -6.19 17.41
CA TYR A 424 -13.00 -6.97 16.42
C TYR A 424 -13.01 -6.22 15.09
N TYR A 425 -13.03 -6.97 14.00
CA TYR A 425 -13.11 -6.42 12.67
C TYR A 425 -14.17 -7.18 11.89
N SER A 426 -14.95 -6.45 11.11
CA SER A 426 -15.94 -7.05 10.21
C SER A 426 -15.79 -6.54 8.79
N ILE A 427 -15.93 -7.44 7.81
CA ILE A 427 -16.17 -7.09 6.41
C ILE A 427 -17.66 -7.30 6.13
N THR A 428 -18.37 -6.22 5.91
CA THR A 428 -19.76 -6.22 5.44
C THR A 428 -19.77 -5.92 3.94
N ALA A 429 -20.35 -6.79 3.12
CA ALA A 429 -20.28 -6.71 1.65
C ALA A 429 -21.66 -6.81 1.00
N ASN A 430 -21.87 -6.11 -0.13
CA ASN A 430 -23.11 -6.07 -0.91
C ASN A 430 -23.44 -7.36 -1.70
N THR A 431 -23.22 -8.52 -1.07
CA THR A 431 -23.45 -9.83 -1.69
C THR A 431 -24.92 -10.09 -1.96
N ASP A 432 -25.16 -10.97 -2.94
CA ASP A 432 -26.48 -11.41 -3.38
C ASP A 432 -26.44 -12.90 -3.78
N SER A 433 -27.56 -13.42 -4.28
CA SER A 433 -27.66 -14.82 -4.71
C SER A 433 -26.71 -15.22 -5.85
N ASN A 434 -26.13 -14.24 -6.56
CA ASN A 434 -25.17 -14.45 -7.63
C ASN A 434 -23.72 -14.44 -7.13
N THR A 435 -23.51 -14.12 -5.85
CA THR A 435 -22.20 -14.03 -5.23
C THR A 435 -21.84 -15.32 -4.51
N GLN A 436 -20.68 -15.88 -4.86
CA GLN A 436 -20.06 -16.97 -4.10
C GLN A 436 -19.05 -16.37 -3.13
N ILE A 437 -19.13 -16.79 -1.87
CA ILE A 437 -18.18 -16.40 -0.83
C ILE A 437 -17.25 -17.58 -0.57
N LEU A 438 -15.94 -17.35 -0.63
CA LEU A 438 -14.92 -18.38 -0.58
C LEU A 438 -13.95 -18.08 0.57
N PHE A 439 -13.75 -19.05 1.45
CA PHE A 439 -12.79 -18.98 2.55
C PHE A 439 -11.54 -19.71 2.09
N THR A 440 -10.42 -19.01 2.11
CA THR A 440 -9.17 -19.50 1.54
C THR A 440 -8.05 -19.48 2.57
N GLN A 441 -7.13 -20.43 2.47
CA GLN A 441 -5.87 -20.41 3.24
C GLN A 441 -4.69 -20.60 2.29
N ILE A 442 -3.65 -19.80 2.47
CA ILE A 442 -2.39 -19.93 1.72
C ILE A 442 -1.66 -21.22 2.16
N GLY A 443 -1.01 -21.90 1.21
CA GLY A 443 -0.14 -23.06 1.49
C GLY A 443 -0.50 -24.33 0.72
N ALA A 444 -1.37 -24.27 -0.29
CA ALA A 444 -1.51 -25.37 -1.23
C ALA A 444 -0.28 -25.50 -2.13
N ASN A 445 0.02 -26.72 -2.58
CA ASN A 445 1.18 -27.02 -3.42
C ASN A 445 2.51 -26.40 -2.92
N ASP A 446 2.69 -26.34 -1.59
CA ASP A 446 3.91 -25.86 -0.94
C ASP A 446 4.61 -27.00 -0.17
N PRO A 447 5.27 -27.93 -0.87
CA PRO A 447 5.89 -29.11 -0.23
C PRO A 447 7.08 -28.76 0.69
N ASN A 448 7.62 -27.54 0.57
CA ASN A 448 8.79 -27.08 1.30
C ASN A 448 8.44 -26.19 2.49
N PHE A 449 7.15 -25.95 2.76
CA PHE A 449 6.67 -25.05 3.81
C PHE A 449 7.34 -23.67 3.70
N ASN A 450 7.31 -23.10 2.51
CA ASN A 450 7.87 -21.80 2.17
C ASN A 450 6.88 -20.65 2.40
N LEU A 451 5.58 -20.93 2.28
CA LEU A 451 4.52 -19.95 2.43
C LEU A 451 4.01 -19.88 3.87
N ARG A 452 3.60 -18.68 4.30
CA ARG A 452 2.81 -18.52 5.52
C ARG A 452 1.39 -18.99 5.25
N ASN A 453 0.74 -19.58 6.24
CA ASN A 453 -0.61 -20.13 6.14
C ASN A 453 -1.69 -19.08 6.48
N ASP A 454 -1.56 -17.88 5.92
CA ASP A 454 -2.48 -16.79 6.22
C ASP A 454 -3.84 -17.03 5.54
N HIS A 455 -4.90 -16.50 6.15
CA HIS A 455 -6.28 -16.72 5.70
C HIS A 455 -6.79 -15.56 4.83
N GLY A 456 -7.79 -15.84 4.02
CA GLY A 456 -8.48 -14.84 3.23
C GLY A 456 -9.95 -15.18 3.02
N ILE A 457 -10.75 -14.16 2.75
CA ILE A 457 -12.13 -14.28 2.29
C ILE A 457 -12.26 -13.63 0.92
N MET A 458 -13.00 -14.26 0.00
CA MET A 458 -13.09 -13.80 -1.38
C MET A 458 -14.54 -13.79 -1.87
N PHE A 459 -14.92 -12.70 -2.54
CA PHE A 459 -16.21 -12.57 -3.20
C PHE A 459 -16.05 -12.82 -4.70
N ARG A 460 -16.72 -13.86 -5.20
CA ARG A 460 -16.69 -14.29 -6.60
C ARG A 460 -18.05 -14.05 -7.25
N VAL A 461 -18.06 -13.34 -8.37
CA VAL A 461 -19.26 -13.09 -9.18
C VAL A 461 -18.97 -13.36 -10.66
N THR A 462 -20.01 -13.64 -11.44
CA THR A 462 -19.91 -13.68 -12.91
C THR A 462 -20.83 -12.63 -13.49
N ALA A 463 -20.26 -11.63 -14.15
CA ALA A 463 -21.03 -10.50 -14.69
C ALA A 463 -20.27 -9.78 -15.81
N LYS A 464 -20.99 -8.93 -16.56
CA LYS A 464 -20.38 -7.92 -17.44
C LYS A 464 -19.85 -6.74 -16.62
N ASN A 465 -20.78 -6.09 -15.92
CA ASN A 465 -20.52 -4.99 -15.01
C ASN A 465 -20.85 -5.45 -13.59
N HIS A 466 -20.07 -5.00 -12.62
CA HIS A 466 -20.36 -5.23 -11.21
C HIS A 466 -19.80 -4.09 -10.36
N THR A 467 -20.34 -3.90 -9.17
CA THR A 467 -19.80 -2.96 -8.19
C THR A 467 -19.72 -3.68 -6.86
N PHE A 468 -18.50 -3.99 -6.45
CA PHE A 468 -18.24 -4.46 -5.11
C PHE A 468 -18.30 -3.26 -4.15
N VAL A 469 -19.04 -3.41 -3.07
CA VAL A 469 -19.06 -2.46 -1.97
C VAL A 469 -18.81 -3.23 -0.69
N ASN A 470 -17.72 -2.90 -0.01
CA ASN A 470 -17.30 -3.53 1.23
C ASN A 470 -17.07 -2.46 2.30
N ILE A 471 -17.41 -2.79 3.54
CA ILE A 471 -17.13 -1.96 4.71
C ILE A 471 -16.25 -2.79 5.65
N ILE A 472 -15.04 -2.32 5.92
CA ILE A 472 -14.16 -2.84 6.96
C ILE A 472 -14.39 -1.99 8.20
N GLU A 473 -15.01 -2.58 9.21
CA GLU A 473 -15.40 -1.92 10.45
C GLU A 473 -14.52 -2.42 11.59
N PRO A 474 -13.64 -1.58 12.17
CA PRO A 474 -13.08 -1.81 13.49
C PRO A 474 -14.16 -1.56 14.55
N HIS A 475 -14.47 -2.54 15.38
CA HIS A 475 -15.49 -2.41 16.42
C HIS A 475 -15.14 -3.19 17.70
N GLY A 476 -15.85 -2.84 18.76
CA GLY A 476 -15.74 -3.48 20.05
C GLY A 476 -14.39 -3.32 20.73
N ASP A 477 -14.32 -3.93 21.91
CA ASP A 477 -13.14 -3.94 22.76
C ASP A 477 -13.04 -5.32 23.41
N PHE A 478 -11.85 -5.89 23.41
CA PHE A 478 -11.54 -7.18 23.97
C PHE A 478 -10.29 -7.07 24.84
N ASN A 479 -10.46 -7.37 26.13
CA ASN A 479 -9.35 -7.35 27.07
C ASN A 479 -9.29 -8.68 27.83
N PRO A 480 -8.35 -9.58 27.49
CA PRO A 480 -8.23 -10.87 28.16
C PRO A 480 -7.64 -10.75 29.57
N THR A 481 -6.90 -9.67 29.88
CA THR A 481 -6.32 -9.45 31.22
C THR A 481 -7.37 -9.02 32.24
N LEU A 482 -8.32 -8.18 31.80
CA LEU A 482 -9.45 -7.72 32.62
C LEU A 482 -10.72 -8.55 32.41
N GLU A 483 -10.64 -9.60 31.58
CA GLU A 483 -11.71 -10.57 31.31
C GLU A 483 -13.03 -9.94 30.84
N TYR A 484 -12.98 -9.00 29.89
CA TYR A 484 -14.19 -8.42 29.29
C TYR A 484 -14.19 -8.39 27.76
N SER A 485 -15.40 -8.28 27.21
CA SER A 485 -15.68 -8.08 25.79
C SER A 485 -16.96 -7.27 25.62
N PHE A 486 -16.93 -6.25 24.76
CA PHE A 486 -18.10 -5.42 24.42
C PHE A 486 -18.16 -5.11 22.93
N ASN A 487 -19.37 -4.92 22.40
CA ASN A 487 -19.65 -4.54 21.01
C ASN A 487 -18.95 -5.42 19.96
N SER A 488 -18.97 -6.74 20.17
CA SER A 488 -18.33 -7.74 19.30
C SER A 488 -19.07 -8.06 18.01
N TYR A 489 -20.21 -7.41 17.74
CA TYR A 489 -20.98 -7.58 16.51
C TYR A 489 -20.90 -6.32 15.65
N PRO A 490 -20.85 -6.45 14.31
CA PRO A 490 -20.82 -5.30 13.41
C PRO A 490 -22.06 -4.43 13.54
N ALA A 491 -21.93 -3.15 13.23
CA ALA A 491 -23.04 -2.21 13.19
C ALA A 491 -23.72 -2.14 11.82
N PHE A 492 -22.99 -2.41 10.73
CA PHE A 492 -23.53 -2.37 9.37
C PHE A 492 -24.29 -3.66 9.05
N GLU A 493 -25.51 -3.51 8.53
CA GLU A 493 -26.44 -4.63 8.32
C GLU A 493 -26.82 -4.80 6.85
N LYS A 494 -26.83 -3.72 6.06
CA LYS A 494 -27.27 -3.76 4.66
C LYS A 494 -26.49 -2.77 3.80
N ILE A 495 -26.14 -3.20 2.59
CA ILE A 495 -25.51 -2.36 1.57
C ILE A 495 -26.25 -2.56 0.25
N GLU A 496 -26.70 -1.47 -0.36
CA GLU A 496 -27.43 -1.47 -1.62
C GLU A 496 -26.78 -0.52 -2.63
N VAL A 497 -26.43 -1.05 -3.80
CA VAL A 497 -26.00 -0.24 -4.94
C VAL A 497 -27.26 0.20 -5.69
N VAL A 498 -27.76 1.40 -5.40
CA VAL A 498 -29.00 1.93 -5.98
C VAL A 498 -28.79 2.49 -7.39
N ARG A 499 -27.54 2.84 -7.75
CA ARG A 499 -27.14 3.20 -9.10
C ARG A 499 -25.67 2.87 -9.33
N SER A 500 -25.35 2.30 -10.48
CA SER A 500 -23.97 2.15 -10.95
C SER A 500 -23.95 2.13 -12.46
N ASP A 501 -23.43 3.20 -13.06
CA ASP A 501 -23.27 3.37 -14.51
C ASP A 501 -21.99 4.16 -14.83
N GLU A 502 -21.83 4.55 -16.09
CA GLU A 502 -20.65 5.30 -16.55
C GLU A 502 -20.49 6.68 -15.88
N GLN A 503 -21.59 7.30 -15.44
CA GLN A 503 -21.56 8.64 -14.85
C GLN A 503 -21.52 8.59 -13.33
N TYR A 504 -22.27 7.68 -12.71
CA TYR A 504 -22.51 7.73 -11.27
C TYR A 504 -22.54 6.36 -10.61
N THR A 505 -21.96 6.29 -9.41
CA THR A 505 -22.15 5.20 -8.45
C THR A 505 -22.82 5.76 -7.20
N ILE A 506 -23.94 5.19 -6.78
CA ILE A 506 -24.69 5.60 -5.60
C ILE A 506 -24.98 4.36 -4.75
N VAL A 507 -24.59 4.43 -3.49
CA VAL A 507 -24.66 3.34 -2.53
C VAL A 507 -25.45 3.82 -1.32
N GLU A 508 -26.43 3.02 -0.89
CA GLU A 508 -27.09 3.18 0.40
C GLU A 508 -26.56 2.14 1.39
N ILE A 509 -26.22 2.60 2.59
CA ILE A 509 -25.63 1.80 3.66
C ILE A 509 -26.52 1.96 4.89
N PHE A 510 -26.98 0.83 5.44
CA PHE A 510 -27.83 0.78 6.60
C PHE A 510 -27.19 -0.03 7.73
N GLY A 511 -27.50 0.33 8.96
CA GLY A 511 -27.03 -0.38 10.13
C GLY A 511 -27.88 -0.11 11.36
N LYS A 512 -27.38 -0.57 12.50
CA LYS A 512 -28.00 -0.39 13.82
C LYS A 512 -28.14 1.09 14.18
N ASN A 513 -29.04 1.37 15.13
CA ASN A 513 -29.27 2.71 15.68
C ASN A 513 -29.63 3.73 14.59
N ASP A 514 -30.52 3.33 13.68
CA ASP A 514 -31.00 4.16 12.55
C ASP A 514 -29.89 4.71 11.66
N LEU A 515 -28.75 4.01 11.59
CA LEU A 515 -27.65 4.37 10.71
C LEU A 515 -28.11 4.24 9.25
N HIS A 516 -28.09 5.36 8.54
CA HIS A 516 -28.37 5.40 7.11
C HIS A 516 -27.45 6.42 6.41
N TRP A 517 -26.55 5.91 5.58
CA TRP A 517 -25.64 6.70 4.76
C TRP A 517 -25.94 6.52 3.28
N THR A 518 -25.96 7.61 2.53
CA THR A 518 -25.96 7.60 1.07
C THR A 518 -24.61 8.11 0.59
N PHE A 519 -23.85 7.26 -0.08
CA PHE A 519 -22.59 7.63 -0.71
C PHE A 519 -22.78 7.81 -2.21
N MET A 520 -22.22 8.89 -2.77
CA MET A 520 -22.36 9.27 -4.18
C MET A 520 -20.99 9.51 -4.76
N ILE A 521 -20.73 8.94 -5.94
CA ILE A 521 -19.50 9.09 -6.73
C ILE A 521 -19.90 9.57 -8.12
N ALA A 522 -19.24 10.62 -8.61
CA ALA A 522 -19.15 10.92 -10.03
C ALA A 522 -18.00 10.11 -10.61
N ASN A 523 -18.30 9.19 -11.53
CA ASN A 523 -17.33 8.23 -12.06
C ASN A 523 -16.46 8.81 -13.19
N ASN A 524 -16.91 9.89 -13.84
CA ASN A 524 -16.26 10.48 -15.01
C ASN A 524 -15.95 11.98 -14.88
N ASN A 525 -16.13 12.56 -13.70
CA ASN A 525 -15.83 13.95 -13.42
C ASN A 525 -15.25 14.11 -12.02
N ALA A 526 -13.93 14.29 -11.95
CA ALA A 526 -13.20 14.46 -10.70
C ALA A 526 -13.11 15.93 -10.23
N ASP A 527 -13.73 16.89 -10.94
CA ASP A 527 -13.64 18.30 -10.59
C ASP A 527 -14.33 18.58 -9.25
N LYS A 528 -13.54 19.04 -8.27
CA LYS A 528 -14.00 19.38 -6.91
C LYS A 528 -15.06 20.48 -6.85
N TYR A 529 -15.26 21.24 -7.93
CA TYR A 529 -16.26 22.29 -8.03
C TYR A 529 -17.48 21.91 -8.88
N ALA A 530 -17.47 20.75 -9.54
CA ALA A 530 -18.60 20.31 -10.33
C ALA A 530 -19.82 20.05 -9.43
N THR A 531 -21.01 20.43 -9.92
CA THR A 531 -22.27 20.09 -9.26
C THR A 531 -22.94 18.97 -10.03
N HIS A 532 -23.34 17.92 -9.30
CA HIS A 532 -24.03 16.78 -9.86
C HIS A 532 -25.46 16.74 -9.38
N THR A 533 -26.37 16.27 -10.23
CA THR A 533 -27.78 16.10 -9.89
C THR A 533 -28.30 14.81 -10.50
N VAL A 534 -28.84 13.94 -9.67
CA VAL A 534 -29.35 12.63 -10.07
C VAL A 534 -30.74 12.42 -9.50
N ALA A 535 -31.67 11.93 -10.33
CA ALA A 535 -32.92 11.35 -9.86
C ALA A 535 -32.77 9.83 -9.78
N LEU A 536 -33.11 9.25 -8.62
CA LEU A 536 -33.21 7.81 -8.42
C LEU A 536 -34.55 7.28 -8.96
N SER A 537 -34.67 5.96 -9.08
CA SER A 537 -35.86 5.30 -9.64
C SER A 537 -37.15 5.52 -8.82
N ASP A 538 -37.01 5.79 -7.52
CA ASP A 538 -38.11 6.14 -6.60
C ASP A 538 -38.53 7.62 -6.68
N GLY A 539 -37.86 8.42 -7.52
CA GLY A 539 -38.07 9.86 -7.64
C GLY A 539 -37.25 10.72 -6.67
N THR A 540 -36.47 10.12 -5.77
CA THR A 540 -35.56 10.85 -4.87
C THR A 540 -34.51 11.60 -5.69
N LYS A 541 -34.38 12.91 -5.44
CA LYS A 541 -33.39 13.75 -6.11
C LYS A 541 -32.19 13.98 -5.20
N LEU A 542 -31.02 13.58 -5.67
CA LEU A 542 -29.73 13.77 -5.01
C LEU A 542 -28.95 14.89 -5.72
N THR A 543 -28.28 15.73 -4.94
CA THR A 543 -27.42 16.81 -5.45
C THR A 543 -26.19 16.90 -4.55
N TRP A 544 -25.00 16.93 -5.16
CA TRP A 544 -23.74 17.06 -4.43
C TRP A 544 -22.71 17.85 -5.24
N HIS A 545 -21.58 18.17 -4.60
CA HIS A 545 -20.48 18.92 -5.20
C HIS A 545 -19.20 18.09 -5.15
N GLY A 546 -18.38 18.20 -6.19
CA GLY A 546 -17.13 17.47 -6.30
C GLY A 546 -17.28 16.01 -6.70
N PRO A 547 -16.16 15.27 -6.74
CA PRO A 547 -16.12 13.89 -7.19
C PRO A 547 -16.98 12.94 -6.34
N THR A 548 -17.11 13.22 -5.04
CA THR A 548 -17.82 12.36 -4.10
C THR A 548 -18.53 13.14 -3.01
N SER A 549 -19.55 12.53 -2.41
CA SER A 549 -20.22 13.05 -1.22
C SER A 549 -20.80 11.90 -0.39
N ILE A 550 -20.88 12.08 0.93
CA ILE A 550 -21.59 11.17 1.83
C ILE A 550 -22.65 11.95 2.61
N ASN A 551 -23.90 11.53 2.49
CA ASN A 551 -25.02 12.07 3.24
C ASN A 551 -25.35 11.11 4.38
N LYS A 552 -25.07 11.53 5.62
CA LYS A 552 -25.41 10.78 6.82
C LYS A 552 -26.76 11.27 7.33
N LYS A 553 -27.86 10.57 7.02
CA LYS A 553 -29.18 10.94 7.56
C LYS A 553 -29.24 10.45 9.01
N LYS A 554 -29.49 11.36 9.94
CA LYS A 554 -30.07 11.01 11.24
C LYS A 554 -31.58 11.14 11.08
N GLU A 555 -32.34 10.05 11.19
CA GLU A 555 -33.77 10.22 11.43
C GLU A 555 -33.93 11.00 12.74
N LYS A 556 -34.79 12.02 12.71
CA LYS A 556 -35.01 12.89 13.86
C LYS A 556 -35.45 12.03 15.05
N GLU A 557 -34.64 12.01 16.11
CA GLU A 557 -35.10 11.54 17.42
C GLU A 557 -36.44 12.20 17.74
N HIS A 558 -37.43 11.36 17.99
CA HIS A 558 -38.73 11.76 18.50
C HIS A 558 -38.56 12.69 19.71
N GLU A 559 -39.05 13.91 19.59
CA GLU A 559 -39.59 14.66 20.72
C GLU A 559 -40.58 13.76 21.48
N LYS A 560 -40.15 13.18 22.61
CA LYS A 560 -40.96 12.57 23.70
C LYS A 560 -39.95 11.95 24.69
N ARG A 561 -39.77 12.37 25.94
CA ARG A 561 -40.63 13.06 26.90
C ARG A 561 -39.73 13.80 27.92
N LYS A 562 -40.11 15.03 28.27
CA LYS A 562 -39.75 15.65 29.55
C LYS A 562 -40.57 15.04 30.67
#